data_AF-A0A0Q4KH08-F1
#
_entry.id   AF-A0A0Q4KH08-F1
#
_cell.length_a   1.000
_cell.length_b   1.000
_cell.length_c   1.000
_cell.angle_alpha   90.00
_cell.angle_beta   90.00
_cell.angle_gamma   90.00
#
_symmetry.space_group_name_H-M   'P 1'
#
loop_
_entity.id
_entity.type
_entity.pdbx_description
1 polymer ?
#
loop_
_entity_poly.entity_id
_entity_poly.type
_entity_poly.pdbx_seq_one_letter_code
_entity_poly.pdbx_strand_id
1 'polypeptide(L)'
;MQDMAPTHRPVRDFTPVPRKYRFDGWTAERQRAFIAALAETGSVTAAARRINMSTEGAYFLRRQPGAEGFAAAWAEALDHGVQNLADIAIDRARDGTPVPVFWKGEQVGEKRRYNDKLLMFILRHHMPAKYGTPSGPLRQGTKHPETIAREKKEAENAERTARQNDEAENKRLFGLMLKQYEAKVIVERRYRLEGRFVAADHALRTLAFLELVMVVGGESAALIDRCTGVDEHGESVCERPYADPMSDILAEIRQKVWDKLGDPPRPPVWLPRKDPGYHTDIYGKSDRAKAQQRAHQMMAEAQALWEATATEEKWAAWCGGEYTRREMR
;
A
#
# COMPACT_ATOMS: atom_id res chain seq x y z
N MET A 1 33.11 23.62 49.55
CA MET A 1 32.98 23.04 48.20
C MET A 1 33.34 21.58 48.35
N GLN A 2 32.38 20.67 48.19
CA GLN A 2 32.67 19.24 48.27
C GLN A 2 33.35 18.81 46.97
N ASP A 3 34.60 18.38 47.08
CA ASP A 3 35.28 17.57 46.08
C ASP A 3 34.55 16.23 45.95
N MET A 4 33.53 16.20 45.10
CA MET A 4 32.99 14.94 44.59
C MET A 4 33.99 14.44 43.54
N ALA A 5 34.89 13.54 43.95
CA ALA A 5 35.75 12.82 43.02
C ALA A 5 34.88 12.22 41.90
N PRO A 6 35.25 12.38 40.61
CA PRO A 6 34.47 11.82 39.51
C PRO A 6 34.47 10.29 39.64
N THR A 7 33.30 9.71 39.90
CA THR A 7 33.09 8.27 40.11
C THR A 7 33.17 7.43 38.83
N HIS A 8 33.59 8.02 37.71
CA HIS A 8 33.62 7.38 36.42
C HIS A 8 35.06 7.12 35.97
N ARG A 9 35.30 5.94 35.37
CA ARG A 9 36.58 5.56 34.77
C ARG A 9 37.06 6.68 33.83
N PRO A 10 38.24 7.27 34.03
CA PRO A 10 38.67 8.38 33.18
C PRO A 10 38.79 7.88 31.74
N VAL A 11 38.16 8.60 30.79
CA VAL A 11 38.41 8.40 29.36
C VAL A 11 39.90 8.61 29.13
N ARG A 12 40.52 7.75 28.32
CA ARG A 12 41.97 7.79 28.08
C ARG A 12 42.38 9.20 27.62
N ASP A 13 43.53 9.67 28.11
CA ASP A 13 44.12 10.91 27.63
C ASP A 13 44.34 10.83 26.12
N PHE A 14 43.90 11.87 25.40
CA PHE A 14 44.02 11.97 23.96
C PHE A 14 44.72 13.27 23.56
N THR A 15 45.37 13.26 22.40
CA THR A 15 45.98 14.47 21.82
C THR A 15 44.88 15.39 21.27
N PRO A 16 44.70 16.61 21.82
CA PRO A 16 43.69 17.54 21.34
C PRO A 16 44.00 18.04 19.93
N VAL A 17 42.96 18.32 19.15
CA VAL A 17 43.09 18.87 17.80
C VAL A 17 43.77 20.24 17.87
N PRO A 18 44.90 20.46 17.16
CA PRO A 18 45.58 21.75 17.18
C PRO A 18 44.70 22.81 16.53
N ARG A 19 44.40 23.89 17.27
CA ARG A 19 43.62 25.03 16.79
C ARG A 19 44.33 26.32 17.15
N LYS A 20 44.20 27.33 16.28
CA LYS A 20 44.59 28.70 16.63
C LYS A 20 43.79 29.13 17.87
N TYR A 21 44.48 29.64 18.88
CA TYR A 21 43.86 30.07 20.11
C TYR A 21 42.80 31.14 19.83
N ARG A 22 41.61 30.94 20.39
CA ARG A 22 40.49 31.87 20.37
C ARG A 22 39.75 31.73 21.70
N PHE A 23 39.44 32.83 22.37
CA PHE A 23 38.86 32.84 23.73
C PHE A 23 37.52 32.07 23.84
N ASP A 24 36.68 32.13 22.81
CA ASP A 24 35.41 31.40 22.64
C ASP A 24 35.56 30.14 21.76
N GLY A 25 36.79 29.75 21.39
CA GLY A 25 37.05 28.62 20.50
C GLY A 25 37.23 27.28 21.20
N TRP A 26 37.42 26.23 20.40
CA TRP A 26 37.72 24.87 20.85
C TRP A 26 39.17 24.74 21.36
N THR A 27 39.41 25.20 22.58
CA THR A 27 40.70 25.01 23.28
C THR A 27 40.90 23.55 23.68
N ALA A 28 42.14 23.14 23.93
CA ALA A 28 42.47 21.80 24.40
C ALA A 28 41.69 21.40 25.67
N GLU A 29 41.51 22.36 26.59
CA GLU A 29 40.70 22.18 27.80
C GLU A 29 39.23 21.93 27.49
N ARG A 30 38.63 22.70 26.57
CA ARG A 30 37.24 22.50 26.15
C ARG A 30 37.02 21.18 25.41
N GLN A 31 38.01 20.73 24.64
CA GLN A 31 37.96 19.41 24.00
C GLN A 31 37.95 18.29 25.05
N ARG A 32 38.81 18.37 26.07
CA ARG A 32 38.81 17.40 27.19
C ARG A 32 37.52 17.45 28.00
N ALA A 33 37.05 18.65 28.33
CA ALA A 33 35.78 18.84 29.05
C ALA A 33 34.58 18.29 28.25
N PHE A 34 34.59 18.46 26.92
CA PHE A 34 33.57 17.89 26.05
C PHE A 34 33.55 16.35 26.10
N ILE A 35 34.71 15.70 25.98
CA ILE A 35 34.82 14.24 26.02
C ILE A 35 34.39 13.69 27.39
N ALA A 36 34.77 14.36 28.48
CA ALA A 36 34.29 14.00 29.82
C ALA A 36 32.76 14.13 29.93
N ALA A 37 32.19 15.25 29.49
CA ALA A 37 30.74 15.46 29.49
C ALA A 37 30.00 14.46 28.58
N LEU A 38 30.61 14.03 27.49
CA LEU A 38 30.06 13.03 26.58
C LEU A 38 30.05 11.64 27.24
N ALA A 39 31.10 11.28 27.96
CA ALA A 39 31.16 10.01 28.71
C ALA A 39 30.10 9.94 29.82
N GLU A 40 29.83 11.07 30.47
CA GLU A 40 28.80 11.13 31.51
C GLU A 40 27.38 11.08 30.94
N THR A 41 27.13 11.75 29.81
CA THR A 41 25.76 11.96 29.31
C THR A 41 25.34 11.00 28.20
N GLY A 42 26.28 10.42 27.46
CA GLY A 42 26.01 9.67 26.24
C GLY A 42 25.34 10.48 25.12
N SER A 43 25.24 11.81 25.26
CA SER A 43 24.51 12.69 24.36
C SER A 43 25.37 13.88 23.95
N VAL A 44 25.64 13.98 22.65
CA VAL A 44 26.47 15.04 22.05
C VAL A 44 25.89 16.43 22.34
N THR A 45 24.57 16.57 22.19
CA THR A 45 23.87 17.84 22.44
C THR A 45 23.93 18.24 23.91
N ALA A 46 23.76 17.28 24.83
CA ALA A 46 23.85 17.55 26.26
C ALA A 46 25.28 17.93 26.66
N ALA A 47 26.29 17.20 26.16
CA ALA A 47 27.69 17.47 26.39
C ALA A 47 28.12 18.86 25.88
N ALA A 48 27.76 19.21 24.65
CA ALA A 48 28.06 20.50 24.04
C ALA A 48 27.43 21.66 24.85
N ARG A 49 26.16 21.52 25.23
CA ARG A 49 25.45 22.50 26.06
C ARG A 49 26.12 22.67 27.44
N ARG A 50 26.57 21.57 28.07
CA ARG A 50 27.21 21.59 29.39
C ARG A 50 28.51 22.40 29.40
N ILE A 51 29.24 22.43 28.29
CA ILE A 51 30.48 23.20 28.15
C ILE A 51 30.28 24.53 27.38
N ASN A 52 29.03 24.93 27.16
CA ASN A 52 28.65 26.14 26.43
C ASN A 52 29.23 26.22 25.00
N MET A 53 29.24 25.10 24.28
CA MET A 53 29.68 25.00 22.88
C MET A 53 28.54 24.54 21.97
N SER A 54 28.68 24.78 20.66
CA SER A 54 27.71 24.28 19.67
C SER A 54 27.97 22.82 19.30
N THR A 55 26.89 22.06 19.12
CA THR A 55 26.92 20.66 18.67
C THR A 55 27.57 20.55 17.29
N GLU A 56 27.25 21.48 16.39
CA GLU A 56 27.81 21.57 15.03
C GLU A 56 29.33 21.80 15.08
N GLY A 57 29.79 22.64 16.02
CA GLY A 57 31.21 22.89 16.25
C GLY A 57 31.96 21.65 16.68
N ALA A 58 31.36 20.82 17.54
CA ALA A 58 31.94 19.56 17.99
C ALA A 58 32.09 18.55 16.82
N TYR A 59 31.06 18.41 15.98
CA TYR A 59 31.14 17.57 14.77
C TYR A 59 32.12 18.11 13.73
N PHE A 60 32.20 19.43 13.56
CA PHE A 60 33.17 20.06 12.68
C PHE A 60 34.60 19.77 13.14
N LEU A 61 34.87 19.89 14.44
CA LEU A 61 36.15 19.60 15.07
C LEU A 61 36.58 18.14 14.84
N ARG A 62 35.64 17.19 15.00
CA ARG A 62 35.89 15.76 14.77
C ARG A 62 36.34 15.41 13.34
N ARG A 63 36.01 16.26 12.36
CA ARG A 63 36.35 16.06 10.93
C ARG A 63 37.61 16.80 10.49
N GLN A 64 38.29 17.50 11.39
CA GLN A 64 39.51 18.24 11.03
C GLN A 64 40.72 17.31 10.88
N PRO A 65 41.71 17.67 10.05
CA PRO A 65 43.00 17.00 10.04
C PRO A 65 43.67 17.05 11.43
N GLY A 66 44.25 15.94 11.90
CA GLY A 66 44.85 15.85 13.24
C GLY A 66 43.85 15.60 14.37
N ALA A 67 42.60 15.25 14.05
CA ALA A 67 41.54 14.96 15.01
C ALA A 67 41.39 13.48 15.37
N GLU A 68 42.33 12.62 14.95
CA GLU A 68 42.24 11.17 15.13
C GLU A 68 42.15 10.79 16.62
N GLY A 69 42.95 11.44 17.48
CA GLY A 69 42.91 11.25 18.92
C GLY A 69 41.58 11.69 19.54
N PHE A 70 41.04 12.84 19.11
CA PHE A 70 39.74 13.33 19.57
C PHE A 70 38.59 12.43 19.10
N ALA A 71 38.65 11.91 17.88
CA ALA A 71 37.64 11.00 17.34
C ALA A 71 37.63 9.64 18.04
N ALA A 72 38.82 9.11 18.39
CA ALA A 72 38.94 7.88 19.17
C ALA A 72 38.37 8.06 20.60
N ALA A 73 38.76 9.14 21.28
CA ALA A 73 38.25 9.46 22.61
C ALA A 73 36.74 9.73 22.60
N TRP A 74 36.21 10.29 21.51
CA TRP A 74 34.77 10.47 21.32
C TRP A 74 34.02 9.14 21.26
N ALA A 75 34.54 8.17 20.49
CA ALA A 75 33.93 6.85 20.38
C ALA A 75 33.92 6.14 21.74
N GLU A 76 35.06 6.13 22.44
CA GLU A 76 35.17 5.58 23.80
C GLU A 76 34.20 6.27 24.76
N ALA A 77 34.13 7.60 24.76
CA ALA A 77 33.19 8.34 25.59
C ALA A 77 31.72 7.99 25.28
N LEU A 78 31.34 7.80 24.01
CA LEU A 78 29.99 7.34 23.69
C LEU A 78 29.70 5.94 24.22
N ASP A 79 30.64 5.01 24.07
CA ASP A 79 30.46 3.64 24.58
C ASP A 79 30.28 3.65 26.10
N HIS A 80 31.05 4.48 26.81
CA HIS A 80 30.90 4.68 28.25
C HIS A 80 29.54 5.31 28.60
N GLY A 81 29.12 6.36 27.87
CA GLY A 81 27.83 6.98 28.07
C GLY A 81 26.65 6.02 27.85
N VAL A 82 26.77 5.10 26.90
CA VAL A 82 25.78 4.03 26.66
C VAL A 82 25.70 3.07 27.85
N GLN A 83 26.82 2.70 28.48
CA GLN A 83 26.80 1.88 29.70
C GLN A 83 26.09 2.61 30.85
N ASN A 84 26.36 3.91 31.04
CA ASN A 84 25.66 4.72 32.06
C ASN A 84 24.14 4.81 31.79
N LEU A 85 23.71 4.81 30.52
CA LEU A 85 22.29 4.75 30.17
C LEU A 85 21.62 3.44 30.58
N ALA A 86 22.36 2.32 30.62
CA ALA A 86 21.84 1.04 31.08
C ALA A 86 21.50 1.08 32.58
N ASP A 87 22.38 1.66 33.41
CA ASP A 87 22.14 1.84 34.84
C ASP A 87 20.93 2.75 35.10
N ILE A 88 20.85 3.89 34.41
CA ILE A 88 19.70 4.80 34.48
C ILE A 88 18.41 4.10 34.04
N ALA A 89 18.48 3.24 33.02
CA ALA A 89 17.32 2.49 32.56
C ALA A 89 16.85 1.47 33.60
N ILE A 90 17.77 0.80 34.29
CA ILE A 90 17.47 -0.12 35.41
C ILE A 90 16.80 0.63 36.56
N ASP A 91 17.36 1.75 36.99
CA ASP A 91 16.77 2.56 38.05
C ASP A 91 15.37 3.06 37.66
N ARG A 92 15.18 3.54 36.42
CA ARG A 92 13.85 3.98 35.94
C ARG A 92 12.84 2.84 35.83
N ALA A 93 13.29 1.62 35.49
CA ALA A 93 12.41 0.47 35.43
C ALA A 93 12.01 0.01 36.83
N ARG A 94 12.94 0.05 37.81
CA ARG A 94 12.70 -0.33 39.20
C ARG A 94 11.87 0.70 39.96
N ASP A 95 12.27 1.96 39.91
CA ASP A 95 11.76 3.03 40.79
C ASP A 95 10.68 3.90 40.10
N GLY A 96 10.49 3.72 38.79
CA GLY A 96 9.57 4.52 37.98
C GLY A 96 10.08 5.95 37.75
N THR A 97 9.44 6.65 36.81
CA THR A 97 9.75 8.07 36.55
C THR A 97 8.78 8.98 37.31
N PRO A 98 9.28 10.01 38.03
CA PRO A 98 8.43 11.01 38.67
C PRO A 98 7.68 11.83 37.61
N VAL A 99 6.36 11.92 37.72
CA VAL A 99 5.51 12.76 36.86
C VAL A 99 4.84 13.81 37.75
N PRO A 100 5.14 15.11 37.57
CA PRO A 100 4.53 16.16 38.37
C PRO A 100 3.03 16.23 38.09
N VAL A 101 2.23 16.38 39.14
CA VAL A 101 0.78 16.57 39.07
C VAL A 101 0.50 18.05 39.27
N PHE A 102 -0.10 18.67 38.26
CA PHE A 102 -0.47 20.09 38.28
C PHE A 102 -1.97 20.25 38.50
N TRP A 103 -2.33 21.23 39.33
CA TRP A 103 -3.71 21.67 39.52
C TRP A 103 -3.75 23.19 39.52
N LYS A 104 -4.60 23.76 38.67
CA LYS A 104 -4.71 25.23 38.48
C LYS A 104 -3.37 25.95 38.22
N GLY A 105 -2.42 25.28 37.54
CA GLY A 105 -1.12 25.85 37.21
C GLY A 105 -0.05 25.73 38.30
N GLU A 106 -0.40 25.25 39.50
CA GLU A 106 0.55 24.96 40.57
C GLU A 106 0.85 23.46 40.64
N GLN A 107 2.11 23.10 40.92
CA GLN A 107 2.49 21.71 41.14
C GLN A 107 2.01 21.29 42.54
N VAL A 108 1.00 20.42 42.58
CA VAL A 108 0.35 19.97 43.82
C VAL A 108 0.86 18.62 44.31
N GLY A 109 1.65 17.91 43.50
CA GLY A 109 2.23 16.64 43.91
C GLY A 109 3.01 15.95 42.80
N GLU A 110 3.30 14.67 43.01
CA GLU A 110 4.06 13.84 42.09
C GLU A 110 3.46 12.42 42.05
N LYS A 111 3.32 11.85 40.86
CA LYS A 111 2.92 10.46 40.63
C LYS A 111 4.05 9.69 39.96
N ARG A 112 4.32 8.46 40.42
CA ARG A 112 5.29 7.58 39.76
C ARG A 112 4.67 6.88 38.56
N ARG A 113 5.33 6.98 37.41
CA ARG A 113 4.97 6.25 36.17
C ARG A 113 6.01 5.17 35.91
N TYR A 114 5.58 3.91 35.97
CA TYR A 114 6.39 2.76 35.59
C TYR A 114 6.28 2.52 34.08
N ASN A 115 7.39 2.11 33.48
CA ASN A 115 7.44 1.77 32.05
C ASN A 115 7.71 0.27 31.90
N ASP A 116 6.63 -0.52 31.84
CA ASP A 116 6.71 -1.97 31.77
C ASP A 116 7.46 -2.46 30.51
N LYS A 117 7.46 -1.66 29.43
CA LYS A 117 8.25 -1.96 28.23
C LYS A 117 9.75 -1.89 28.50
N LEU A 118 10.18 -0.93 29.33
CA LEU A 118 11.58 -0.79 29.73
C LEU A 118 11.99 -1.95 30.63
N LEU A 119 11.13 -2.34 31.58
CA LEU A 119 11.34 -3.50 32.43
C LEU A 119 11.47 -4.80 31.60
N MET A 120 10.54 -5.03 30.68
CA MET A 120 10.58 -6.21 29.80
C MET A 120 11.79 -6.20 28.85
N PHE A 121 12.23 -5.02 28.39
CA PHE A 121 13.45 -4.88 27.58
C PHE A 121 14.70 -5.31 28.37
N ILE A 122 14.84 -4.85 29.62
CA ILE A 122 15.96 -5.20 30.50
C ILE A 122 15.96 -6.70 30.81
N LEU A 123 14.79 -7.27 31.18
CA LEU A 123 14.66 -8.70 31.48
C LEU A 123 15.02 -9.58 30.28
N ARG A 124 14.64 -9.17 29.06
CA ARG A 124 15.00 -9.88 27.84
C ARG A 124 16.49 -9.83 27.55
N HIS A 125 17.14 -8.70 27.80
CA HIS A 125 18.57 -8.51 27.56
C HIS A 125 19.44 -9.29 28.55
N HIS A 126 19.09 -9.27 29.85
CA HIS A 126 19.89 -9.92 30.90
C HIS A 126 19.50 -11.38 31.17
N MET A 127 18.28 -11.79 30.84
CA MET A 127 17.79 -13.16 31.03
C MET A 127 17.14 -13.71 29.75
N PRO A 128 17.86 -13.76 28.62
CA PRO A 128 17.31 -14.17 27.34
C PRO A 128 16.83 -15.63 27.33
N ALA A 129 17.43 -16.51 28.14
CA ALA A 129 16.99 -17.90 28.25
C ALA A 129 15.57 -18.05 28.87
N LYS A 130 15.13 -17.08 29.68
CA LYS A 130 13.82 -17.12 30.37
C LYS A 130 12.78 -16.19 29.73
N TYR A 131 13.20 -15.00 29.29
CA TYR A 131 12.32 -13.95 28.76
C TYR A 131 12.64 -13.53 27.32
N GLY A 132 13.60 -14.23 26.70
CA GLY A 132 13.82 -14.15 25.25
C GLY A 132 12.65 -14.75 24.49
N THR A 133 12.48 -14.31 23.26
CA THR A 133 11.48 -14.89 22.36
C THR A 133 11.85 -16.35 22.08
N PRO A 134 10.92 -17.33 22.19
CA PRO A 134 11.21 -18.75 21.98
C PRO A 134 11.84 -19.08 20.62
N SER A 135 11.64 -18.22 19.62
CA SER A 135 12.19 -18.35 18.26
C SER A 135 13.50 -17.59 18.03
N GLY A 136 14.19 -17.15 19.09
CA GLY A 136 15.35 -16.27 18.99
C GLY A 136 14.96 -14.83 18.62
N PRO A 137 15.90 -13.86 18.65
CA PRO A 137 15.64 -12.55 18.10
C PRO A 137 15.35 -12.71 16.60
N LEU A 138 14.11 -12.39 16.19
CA LEU A 138 13.80 -12.20 14.78
C LEU A 138 14.84 -11.23 14.21
N ARG A 139 15.41 -11.56 13.05
CA ARG A 139 16.35 -10.66 12.36
C ARG A 139 15.71 -9.28 12.26
N GLN A 140 16.50 -8.23 12.48
CA GLN A 140 16.05 -6.84 12.38
C GLN A 140 15.32 -6.65 11.03
N GLY A 141 14.00 -6.44 11.07
CA GLY A 141 13.17 -6.24 9.88
C GLY A 141 12.20 -7.38 9.51
N THR A 142 12.26 -8.57 10.12
CA THR A 142 11.25 -9.63 9.86
C THR A 142 10.09 -9.55 10.85
N LYS A 143 8.88 -9.24 10.36
CA LYS A 143 7.63 -9.25 11.14
C LYS A 143 7.31 -10.68 11.61
N HIS A 144 6.62 -10.81 12.75
CA HIS A 144 6.15 -12.10 13.26
C HIS A 144 5.22 -12.79 12.24
N PRO A 145 5.28 -14.13 12.04
CA PRO A 145 4.46 -14.83 11.04
C PRO A 145 2.96 -14.54 11.18
N GLU A 146 2.45 -14.48 12.41
CA GLU A 146 1.05 -14.17 12.68
C GLU A 146 0.68 -12.72 12.31
N THR A 147 1.64 -11.79 12.43
CA THR A 147 1.43 -10.40 11.99
C THR A 147 1.33 -10.32 10.47
N ILE A 148 2.18 -11.06 9.76
CA ILE A 148 2.12 -11.17 8.29
C ILE A 148 0.79 -11.77 7.85
N ALA A 149 0.35 -12.85 8.49
CA ALA A 149 -0.93 -13.50 8.18
C ALA A 149 -2.13 -12.58 8.44
N ARG A 150 -2.11 -11.81 9.54
CA ARG A 150 -3.15 -10.82 9.85
C ARG A 150 -3.18 -9.69 8.83
N GLU A 151 -2.02 -9.08 8.53
CA GLU A 151 -1.92 -8.00 7.55
C GLU A 151 -2.35 -8.44 6.15
N LYS A 152 -2.00 -9.67 5.75
CA LYS A 152 -2.46 -10.24 4.47
C LYS A 152 -3.98 -10.40 4.43
N LYS A 153 -4.59 -10.92 5.51
CA LYS A 153 -6.04 -11.05 5.61
C LYS A 153 -6.77 -9.71 5.64
N GLU A 154 -6.19 -8.70 6.30
CA GLU A 154 -6.70 -7.33 6.29
C GLU A 154 -6.63 -6.72 4.88
N ALA A 155 -5.53 -6.92 4.16
CA ALA A 155 -5.38 -6.47 2.78
C ALA A 155 -6.39 -7.17 1.83
N GLU A 156 -6.56 -8.48 1.94
CA GLU A 156 -7.55 -9.24 1.15
C GLU A 156 -8.99 -8.78 1.43
N ASN A 157 -9.31 -8.50 2.69
CA ASN A 157 -10.62 -7.95 3.05
C ASN A 157 -10.80 -6.52 2.52
N ALA A 158 -9.79 -5.66 2.64
CA ALA A 158 -9.84 -4.30 2.11
C ALA A 158 -10.04 -4.29 0.58
N GLU A 159 -9.34 -5.17 -0.13
CA GLU A 159 -9.50 -5.34 -1.58
C GLU A 159 -10.91 -5.84 -1.94
N ARG A 160 -11.45 -6.79 -1.16
CA ARG A 160 -12.84 -7.25 -1.35
C ARG A 160 -13.85 -6.13 -1.13
N THR A 161 -13.68 -5.33 -0.08
CA THR A 161 -14.56 -4.20 0.22
C THR A 161 -14.45 -3.11 -0.86
N ALA A 162 -13.25 -2.82 -1.37
CA ALA A 162 -13.06 -1.89 -2.48
C ALA A 162 -13.83 -2.35 -3.73
N ARG A 163 -13.68 -3.62 -4.14
CA ARG A 163 -14.44 -4.19 -5.27
C ARG A 163 -15.96 -4.10 -5.08
N GLN A 164 -16.45 -4.37 -3.87
CA GLN A 164 -17.88 -4.26 -3.57
C GLN A 164 -18.38 -2.81 -3.63
N ASN A 165 -17.57 -1.85 -3.20
CA ASN A 165 -17.91 -0.43 -3.29
C ASN A 165 -17.92 0.03 -4.75
N ASP A 166 -16.94 -0.38 -5.55
CA ASP A 166 -16.88 -0.07 -6.99
C ASP A 166 -18.10 -0.66 -7.73
N GLU A 167 -18.49 -1.89 -7.41
CA GLU A 167 -19.68 -2.53 -7.97
C GLU A 167 -20.97 -1.78 -7.58
N ALA A 168 -21.08 -1.36 -6.32
CA ALA A 168 -22.23 -0.58 -5.84
C ALA A 168 -22.30 0.80 -6.49
N GLU A 169 -21.16 1.48 -6.65
CA GLU A 169 -21.07 2.78 -7.31
C GLU A 169 -21.42 2.68 -8.80
N ASN A 170 -20.88 1.68 -9.50
CA ASN A 170 -21.20 1.42 -10.90
C ASN A 170 -22.69 1.14 -11.10
N LYS A 171 -23.30 0.31 -10.24
CA LYS A 171 -24.74 0.04 -10.27
C LYS A 171 -25.58 1.30 -10.07
N ARG A 172 -25.14 2.19 -9.17
CA ARG A 172 -25.80 3.48 -8.93
C ARG A 172 -25.69 4.40 -10.15
N LEU A 173 -24.50 4.56 -10.72
CA LEU A 173 -24.26 5.38 -11.91
C LEU A 173 -25.08 4.87 -13.09
N PHE A 174 -25.10 3.55 -13.30
CA PHE A 174 -25.88 2.91 -14.35
C PHE A 174 -27.39 3.19 -14.22
N GLY A 175 -27.93 3.08 -13.00
CA GLY A 175 -29.33 3.43 -12.73
C GLY A 175 -29.66 4.90 -13.02
N LEU A 176 -28.72 5.82 -12.81
CA LEU A 176 -28.89 7.23 -13.18
C LEU A 176 -28.88 7.45 -14.69
N MET A 177 -28.01 6.74 -15.44
CA MET A 177 -27.97 6.82 -16.90
C MET A 177 -29.28 6.34 -17.53
N LEU A 178 -29.86 5.23 -17.06
CA LEU A 178 -31.17 4.74 -17.55
C LEU A 178 -32.29 5.77 -17.33
N LYS A 179 -32.31 6.43 -16.16
CA LYS A 179 -33.29 7.50 -15.87
C LYS A 179 -33.10 8.70 -16.79
N GLN A 180 -31.85 9.09 -17.06
CA GLN A 180 -31.57 10.17 -18.00
C GLN A 180 -31.97 9.81 -19.43
N TYR A 181 -31.73 8.56 -19.84
CA TYR A 181 -32.14 8.04 -21.13
C TYR A 181 -33.67 8.14 -21.29
N GLU A 182 -34.44 7.61 -20.34
CA GLU A 182 -35.91 7.71 -20.34
C GLU A 182 -36.38 9.17 -20.46
N ALA A 183 -35.82 10.07 -19.65
CA ALA A 183 -36.17 11.49 -19.70
C ALA A 183 -35.84 12.12 -21.06
N LYS A 184 -34.74 11.73 -21.69
CA LYS A 184 -34.35 12.25 -23.01
C LYS A 184 -35.24 11.74 -24.13
N VAL A 185 -35.75 10.51 -24.05
CA VAL A 185 -36.77 10.00 -24.99
C VAL A 185 -38.04 10.84 -24.92
N ILE A 186 -38.51 11.14 -23.69
CA ILE A 186 -39.70 12.00 -23.47
C ILE A 186 -39.47 13.40 -24.05
N VAL A 187 -38.30 13.98 -23.77
CA VAL A 187 -37.95 15.35 -24.24
C VAL A 187 -37.85 15.41 -25.76
N GLU A 188 -37.22 14.42 -26.40
CA GLU A 188 -37.13 14.32 -27.86
C GLU A 188 -38.53 14.30 -28.49
N ARG A 189 -39.40 13.44 -27.96
CA ARG A 189 -40.77 13.31 -28.48
C ARG A 189 -41.56 14.61 -28.33
N ARG A 190 -41.49 15.24 -27.15
CA ARG A 190 -42.13 16.53 -26.89
C ARG A 190 -41.67 17.59 -27.89
N TYR A 191 -40.37 17.70 -28.16
CA TYR A 191 -39.86 18.67 -29.12
C TYR A 191 -40.32 18.40 -30.56
N ARG A 192 -40.46 17.14 -30.97
CA ARG A 192 -41.06 16.84 -32.29
C ARG A 192 -42.52 17.28 -32.38
N LEU A 193 -43.31 17.04 -31.33
CA LEU A 193 -44.72 17.45 -31.29
C LEU A 193 -44.88 18.98 -31.27
N GLU A 194 -43.95 19.70 -30.64
CA GLU A 194 -43.89 21.17 -30.62
C GLU A 194 -43.30 21.79 -31.91
N GLY A 195 -42.85 20.98 -32.88
CA GLY A 195 -42.19 21.47 -34.11
C GLY A 195 -40.76 21.99 -33.91
N ARG A 196 -40.12 21.70 -32.77
CA ARG A 196 -38.76 22.15 -32.41
C ARG A 196 -37.70 21.14 -32.84
N PHE A 197 -37.56 20.91 -34.14
CA PHE A 197 -36.74 19.84 -34.70
C PHE A 197 -35.26 19.89 -34.30
N VAL A 198 -34.64 21.08 -34.28
CA VAL A 198 -33.22 21.22 -33.88
C VAL A 198 -32.99 20.76 -32.43
N ALA A 199 -33.94 21.05 -31.53
CA ALA A 199 -33.86 20.63 -30.14
C ALA A 199 -34.13 19.11 -29.99
N ALA A 200 -35.03 18.57 -30.80
CA ALA A 200 -35.25 17.13 -30.88
C ALA A 200 -33.98 16.39 -31.34
N ASP A 201 -33.32 16.88 -32.40
CA ASP A 201 -32.08 16.29 -32.91
C ASP A 201 -30.94 16.37 -31.90
N HIS A 202 -30.87 17.43 -31.10
CA HIS A 202 -29.91 17.49 -29.99
C HIS A 202 -30.19 16.42 -28.93
N ALA A 203 -31.45 16.23 -28.54
CA ALA A 203 -31.84 15.17 -27.62
C ALA A 203 -31.51 13.78 -28.18
N LEU A 204 -31.71 13.57 -29.48
CA LEU A 204 -31.40 12.32 -30.18
C LEU A 204 -29.91 12.00 -30.21
N ARG A 205 -29.04 13.00 -30.43
CA ARG A 205 -27.58 12.82 -30.29
C ARG A 205 -27.17 12.45 -28.86
N THR A 206 -27.84 13.01 -27.87
CA THR A 206 -27.59 12.66 -26.46
C THR A 206 -28.03 11.22 -26.15
N LEU A 207 -29.17 10.79 -26.71
CA LEU A 207 -29.64 9.41 -26.62
C LEU A 207 -28.65 8.43 -27.26
N ALA A 208 -28.17 8.74 -28.47
CA ALA A 208 -27.16 7.93 -29.17
C ALA A 208 -25.84 7.84 -28.40
N PHE A 209 -25.40 8.93 -27.77
CA PHE A 209 -24.21 8.93 -26.92
C PHE A 209 -24.40 8.04 -25.67
N LEU A 210 -25.54 8.17 -24.98
CA LEU A 210 -25.85 7.33 -23.82
C LEU A 210 -25.99 5.86 -24.22
N GLU A 211 -26.60 5.56 -25.36
CA GLU A 211 -26.66 4.22 -25.95
C GLU A 211 -25.25 3.67 -26.18
N LEU A 212 -24.37 4.44 -26.82
CA LEU A 212 -22.99 4.03 -27.07
C LEU A 212 -22.25 3.73 -25.77
N VAL A 213 -22.35 4.61 -24.78
CA VAL A 213 -21.69 4.42 -23.47
C VAL A 213 -22.21 3.18 -22.76
N MET A 214 -23.52 2.96 -22.76
CA MET A 214 -24.15 1.82 -22.09
C MET A 214 -23.91 0.48 -22.81
N VAL A 215 -23.86 0.48 -24.14
CA VAL A 215 -23.58 -0.72 -24.95
C VAL A 215 -22.10 -1.09 -24.92
N VAL A 216 -21.20 -0.10 -24.87
CA VAL A 216 -19.74 -0.35 -24.92
C VAL A 216 -19.10 -0.43 -23.52
N GLY A 217 -19.88 -0.22 -22.45
CA GLY A 217 -19.44 -0.53 -21.09
C GLY A 217 -18.31 0.36 -20.54
N GLY A 218 -18.08 1.54 -21.11
CA GLY A 218 -17.12 2.51 -20.58
C GLY A 218 -15.64 2.33 -20.99
N GLU A 219 -15.30 1.37 -21.84
CA GLU A 219 -13.92 1.24 -22.36
C GLU A 219 -13.69 2.09 -23.62
N SER A 220 -13.27 3.34 -23.42
CA SER A 220 -12.99 4.29 -24.51
C SER A 220 -11.81 3.87 -25.41
N ALA A 221 -10.83 3.13 -24.90
CA ALA A 221 -9.70 2.62 -25.68
C ALA A 221 -10.11 1.42 -26.56
N ALA A 222 -10.91 0.50 -26.03
CA ALA A 222 -11.47 -0.62 -26.80
C ALA A 222 -12.45 -0.15 -27.88
N LEU A 223 -13.09 1.01 -27.70
CA LEU A 223 -13.94 1.66 -28.70
C LEU A 223 -13.12 2.14 -29.90
N ILE A 224 -11.98 2.81 -29.67
CA ILE A 224 -11.11 3.27 -30.76
C ILE A 224 -10.63 2.05 -31.56
N ASP A 225 -10.11 1.04 -30.88
CA ASP A 225 -9.59 -0.17 -31.53
C ASP A 225 -10.68 -0.93 -32.32
N ARG A 226 -11.93 -0.89 -31.85
CA ARG A 226 -13.08 -1.51 -32.55
C ARG A 226 -13.61 -0.67 -33.70
N CYS A 227 -13.61 0.65 -33.58
CA CYS A 227 -14.04 1.56 -34.64
C CYS A 227 -13.02 1.72 -35.76
N THR A 228 -11.74 1.43 -35.47
CA THR A 228 -10.64 1.52 -36.45
C THR A 228 -10.08 0.15 -36.84
N GLY A 229 -10.45 -0.91 -36.14
CA GLY A 229 -10.00 -2.27 -36.39
C GLY A 229 -10.79 -2.94 -37.49
N VAL A 230 -10.06 -3.61 -38.38
CA VAL A 230 -10.59 -4.60 -39.32
C VAL A 230 -10.40 -5.97 -38.68
N ASP A 231 -11.40 -6.84 -38.82
CA ASP A 231 -11.30 -8.23 -38.36
C ASP A 231 -10.32 -9.05 -39.24
N GLU A 232 -10.18 -10.34 -38.90
CA GLU A 232 -9.40 -11.32 -39.66
C GLU A 232 -9.89 -11.56 -41.11
N HIS A 233 -11.02 -10.97 -41.49
CA HIS A 233 -11.63 -11.03 -42.82
C HIS A 233 -11.61 -9.68 -43.56
N GLY A 234 -11.05 -8.63 -42.95
CA GLY A 234 -10.95 -7.30 -43.55
C GLY A 234 -12.23 -6.47 -43.47
N GLU A 235 -13.25 -6.91 -42.73
CA GLU A 235 -14.48 -6.16 -42.52
C GLU A 235 -14.39 -5.26 -41.28
N SER A 236 -14.95 -4.05 -41.39
CA SER A 236 -15.03 -3.11 -40.28
C SER A 236 -16.06 -3.61 -39.26
N VAL A 237 -15.66 -3.68 -37.99
CA VAL A 237 -16.57 -4.09 -36.90
C VAL A 237 -17.75 -3.11 -36.74
N CYS A 238 -17.60 -1.86 -37.21
CA CYS A 238 -18.68 -0.86 -37.23
C CYS A 238 -19.75 -1.10 -38.31
N GLU A 239 -19.51 -1.98 -39.27
CA GLU A 239 -20.46 -2.27 -40.35
C GLU A 239 -21.42 -3.41 -40.00
N ARG A 240 -21.24 -4.06 -38.84
CA ARG A 240 -22.07 -5.20 -38.44
C ARG A 240 -23.26 -4.77 -37.58
N PRO A 241 -24.51 -4.89 -38.08
CA PRO A 241 -25.69 -4.62 -37.26
C PRO A 241 -25.88 -5.76 -36.25
N TYR A 242 -25.75 -5.48 -34.95
CA TYR A 242 -26.01 -6.47 -33.90
C TYR A 242 -26.93 -5.91 -32.82
N ALA A 243 -27.80 -6.76 -32.29
CA ALA A 243 -28.59 -6.47 -31.09
C ALA A 243 -27.83 -6.97 -29.84
N ASP A 244 -27.20 -6.04 -29.11
CA ASP A 244 -26.69 -6.29 -27.75
C ASP A 244 -27.86 -6.41 -26.75
N PRO A 245 -27.79 -7.23 -25.68
CA PRO A 245 -28.86 -7.33 -24.68
C PRO A 245 -29.31 -5.97 -24.08
N MET A 246 -28.41 -5.00 -24.00
CA MET A 246 -28.77 -3.63 -23.59
C MET A 246 -29.68 -2.94 -24.61
N SER A 247 -29.51 -3.23 -25.91
CA SER A 247 -30.36 -2.68 -26.98
C SER A 247 -31.82 -3.11 -26.82
N ASP A 248 -32.07 -4.33 -26.37
CA ASP A 248 -33.41 -4.84 -26.05
C ASP A 248 -34.02 -4.09 -24.85
N ILE A 249 -33.25 -3.89 -23.78
CA ILE A 249 -33.68 -3.12 -22.60
C ILE A 249 -34.03 -1.67 -22.99
N LEU A 250 -33.18 -1.02 -23.80
CA LEU A 250 -33.41 0.34 -24.26
C LEU A 250 -34.62 0.42 -25.21
N ALA A 251 -34.83 -0.61 -26.05
CA ALA A 251 -36.02 -0.73 -26.89
C ALA A 251 -37.31 -0.86 -26.06
N GLU A 252 -37.30 -1.65 -24.99
CA GLU A 252 -38.43 -1.74 -24.05
C GLU A 252 -38.71 -0.41 -23.36
N ILE A 253 -37.67 0.32 -22.93
CA ILE A 253 -37.83 1.64 -22.30
C ILE A 253 -38.48 2.61 -23.28
N ARG A 254 -37.99 2.65 -24.53
CA ARG A 254 -38.58 3.46 -25.59
C ARG A 254 -40.04 3.10 -25.80
N GLN A 255 -40.37 1.82 -25.96
CA GLN A 255 -41.76 1.36 -26.17
C GLN A 255 -42.67 1.76 -25.01
N LYS A 256 -42.24 1.55 -23.75
CA LYS A 256 -43.01 1.95 -22.55
C LYS A 256 -43.26 3.46 -22.50
N VAL A 257 -42.27 4.27 -22.90
CA VAL A 257 -42.42 5.73 -22.97
C VAL A 257 -43.38 6.13 -24.10
N TRP A 258 -43.24 5.53 -25.27
CA TRP A 258 -44.08 5.79 -26.44
C TRP A 258 -45.54 5.43 -26.19
N ASP A 259 -45.82 4.27 -25.60
CA ASP A 259 -47.17 3.84 -25.24
C ASP A 259 -47.84 4.84 -24.29
N LYS A 260 -47.11 5.33 -23.28
CA LYS A 260 -47.61 6.36 -22.35
C LYS A 260 -47.92 7.69 -23.04
N LEU A 261 -47.21 8.02 -24.11
CA LEU A 261 -47.39 9.26 -24.87
C LEU A 261 -48.40 9.13 -26.02
N GLY A 262 -48.96 7.93 -26.23
CA GLY A 262 -49.96 7.68 -27.27
C GLY A 262 -49.39 7.57 -28.69
N ASP A 263 -48.12 7.17 -28.82
CA ASP A 263 -47.48 7.02 -30.12
C ASP A 263 -47.94 5.75 -30.86
N PRO A 264 -48.11 5.82 -32.19
CA PRO A 264 -48.39 4.62 -32.98
C PRO A 264 -47.20 3.65 -32.95
N PRO A 265 -47.44 2.33 -33.03
CA PRO A 265 -46.38 1.33 -33.00
C PRO A 265 -45.41 1.54 -34.17
N ARG A 266 -44.11 1.55 -33.88
CA ARG A 266 -43.04 1.67 -34.89
C ARG A 266 -42.86 0.32 -35.61
N PRO A 267 -42.47 0.31 -36.90
CA PRO A 267 -42.09 -0.93 -37.58
C PRO A 267 -40.93 -1.63 -36.85
N PRO A 268 -40.93 -2.97 -36.76
CA PRO A 268 -39.85 -3.70 -36.13
C PRO A 268 -38.55 -3.47 -36.91
N VAL A 269 -37.47 -3.11 -36.21
CA VAL A 269 -36.13 -3.04 -36.79
C VAL A 269 -35.53 -4.44 -36.71
N TRP A 270 -35.18 -5.02 -37.85
CA TRP A 270 -34.49 -6.30 -37.88
C TRP A 270 -33.01 -6.10 -37.52
N LEU A 271 -32.60 -6.68 -36.39
CA LEU A 271 -31.20 -6.74 -35.97
C LEU A 271 -30.81 -8.22 -35.77
N PRO A 272 -29.70 -8.69 -36.38
CA PRO A 272 -29.12 -10.00 -36.11
C PRO A 272 -28.91 -10.23 -34.61
N ARG A 273 -29.41 -11.37 -34.11
CA ARG A 273 -29.62 -11.63 -32.68
C ARG A 273 -28.40 -12.15 -31.91
N LYS A 274 -27.26 -12.43 -32.56
CA LYS A 274 -26.08 -12.99 -31.90
C LYS A 274 -24.77 -12.57 -32.57
N ASP A 275 -23.89 -11.99 -31.76
CA ASP A 275 -22.44 -12.04 -31.95
C ASP A 275 -21.94 -13.38 -31.34
N PRO A 276 -21.12 -14.19 -32.03
CA PRO A 276 -20.52 -15.39 -31.46
C PRO A 276 -19.58 -15.15 -30.25
N GLY A 277 -19.23 -13.90 -29.93
CA GLY A 277 -18.16 -13.58 -28.98
C GLY A 277 -18.54 -12.89 -27.66
N TYR A 278 -19.80 -12.49 -27.43
CA TYR A 278 -20.14 -11.60 -26.31
C TYR A 278 -21.07 -12.24 -25.26
N HIS A 279 -20.56 -12.38 -24.04
CA HIS A 279 -21.31 -12.70 -22.82
C HIS A 279 -21.20 -11.51 -21.85
N THR A 280 -22.09 -10.53 -21.95
CA THR A 280 -22.28 -9.49 -20.93
C THR A 280 -23.08 -10.07 -19.77
N ASP A 281 -22.40 -10.79 -18.88
CA ASP A 281 -23.01 -11.25 -17.64
C ASP A 281 -22.90 -10.12 -16.60
N ILE A 282 -23.88 -9.21 -16.61
CA ILE A 282 -23.95 -8.02 -15.73
C ILE A 282 -24.13 -8.41 -14.24
N TYR A 283 -24.31 -9.70 -13.92
CA TYR A 283 -24.49 -10.18 -12.55
C TYR A 283 -23.71 -11.45 -12.16
N GLY A 284 -22.69 -11.85 -12.92
CA GLY A 284 -22.03 -13.12 -12.62
C GLY A 284 -20.70 -13.28 -13.33
N LYS A 285 -19.79 -14.04 -12.71
CA LYS A 285 -18.48 -14.37 -13.29
C LYS A 285 -18.66 -14.87 -14.73
N SER A 286 -17.95 -14.24 -15.66
CA SER A 286 -18.01 -14.53 -17.09
C SER A 286 -17.84 -16.03 -17.39
N ASP A 287 -18.48 -16.51 -18.45
CA ASP A 287 -18.31 -17.89 -18.91
C ASP A 287 -16.85 -18.20 -19.26
N ARG A 288 -16.05 -17.18 -19.58
CA ARG A 288 -14.58 -17.26 -19.67
C ARG A 288 -13.92 -17.61 -18.33
N ALA A 289 -14.36 -17.01 -17.22
CA ALA A 289 -13.85 -17.34 -15.88
C ALA A 289 -14.28 -18.74 -15.43
N LYS A 290 -15.51 -19.18 -15.76
CA LYS A 290 -15.96 -20.56 -15.49
C LYS A 290 -15.21 -21.57 -16.35
N ALA A 291 -14.96 -21.27 -17.63
CA ALA A 291 -14.18 -22.11 -18.54
C ALA A 291 -12.70 -22.19 -18.11
N GLN A 292 -12.11 -21.06 -17.68
CA GLN A 292 -10.74 -21.04 -17.16
C GLN A 292 -10.62 -21.84 -15.86
N GLN A 293 -11.60 -21.71 -14.95
CA GLN A 293 -11.61 -22.49 -13.72
C GLN A 293 -11.80 -23.99 -13.97
N ARG A 294 -12.64 -24.36 -14.95
CA ARG A 294 -12.80 -25.76 -15.40
C ARG A 294 -11.53 -26.29 -16.07
N ALA A 295 -10.85 -25.49 -16.89
CA ALA A 295 -9.57 -25.85 -17.50
C ALA A 295 -8.48 -26.06 -16.44
N HIS A 296 -8.42 -25.19 -15.42
CA HIS A 296 -7.51 -25.37 -14.29
C HIS A 296 -7.81 -26.63 -13.47
N GLN A 297 -9.09 -26.97 -13.28
CA GLN A 297 -9.48 -28.23 -12.63
C GLN A 297 -9.07 -29.46 -13.45
N MET A 298 -9.30 -29.45 -14.76
CA MET A 298 -8.86 -30.53 -15.65
C MET A 298 -7.33 -30.68 -15.67
N MET A 299 -6.58 -29.57 -15.64
CA MET A 299 -5.11 -29.59 -15.54
C MET A 299 -4.65 -30.17 -14.19
N ALA A 300 -5.32 -29.82 -13.09
CA ALA A 300 -4.99 -30.35 -11.76
C ALA A 300 -5.31 -31.86 -11.65
N GLU A 301 -6.42 -32.32 -12.22
CA GLU A 301 -6.77 -33.74 -12.29
C GLU A 301 -5.78 -34.53 -13.17
N ALA A 302 -5.38 -33.97 -14.31
CA ALA A 302 -4.36 -34.56 -15.18
C ALA A 302 -2.99 -34.62 -14.50
N GLN A 303 -2.61 -33.59 -13.75
CA GLN A 303 -1.39 -33.55 -12.94
C GLN A 303 -1.43 -34.62 -11.84
N ALA A 304 -2.54 -34.76 -11.11
CA ALA A 304 -2.68 -35.78 -10.08
C ALA A 304 -2.63 -37.22 -10.63
N LEU A 305 -3.22 -37.46 -11.81
CA LEU A 305 -3.11 -38.73 -12.54
C LEU A 305 -1.68 -39.01 -13.00
N TRP A 306 -0.97 -37.98 -13.46
CA TRP A 306 0.44 -38.09 -13.82
C TRP A 306 1.29 -38.42 -12.61
N GLU A 307 1.14 -37.71 -11.49
CA GLU A 307 1.86 -37.96 -10.23
C GLU A 307 1.59 -39.37 -9.68
N ALA A 308 0.35 -39.85 -9.79
CA ALA A 308 -0.02 -41.20 -9.36
C ALA A 308 0.54 -42.32 -10.26
N THR A 309 0.90 -42.02 -11.51
CA THR A 309 1.39 -43.00 -12.50
C THR A 309 2.86 -42.78 -12.90
N ALA A 310 3.50 -41.77 -12.33
CA ALA A 310 4.89 -41.42 -12.53
C ALA A 310 5.81 -42.37 -11.75
N THR A 311 6.73 -43.00 -12.48
CA THR A 311 7.85 -43.78 -11.94
C THR A 311 9.17 -43.06 -12.28
N GLU A 312 10.23 -43.29 -11.51
CA GLU A 312 11.55 -42.67 -11.77
C GLU A 312 12.05 -42.92 -13.21
N GLU A 313 11.77 -44.10 -13.76
CA GLU A 313 12.14 -44.47 -15.14
C GLU A 313 11.40 -43.63 -16.19
N LYS A 314 10.10 -43.37 -16.01
CA LYS A 314 9.32 -42.53 -16.94
C LYS A 314 9.75 -41.07 -16.88
N TRP A 315 10.13 -40.59 -15.71
CA TRP A 315 10.68 -39.24 -15.53
C TRP A 315 12.03 -39.08 -16.23
N ALA A 316 12.93 -40.06 -16.08
CA ALA A 316 14.21 -40.07 -16.77
C ALA A 316 14.06 -40.09 -18.30
N ALA A 317 13.12 -40.88 -18.84
CA ALA A 317 12.83 -40.92 -20.28
C ALA A 317 12.25 -39.59 -20.81
N TRP A 318 11.39 -38.93 -20.03
CA TRP A 318 10.82 -37.62 -20.40
C TRP A 318 11.89 -36.50 -20.39
N CYS A 319 12.72 -36.42 -19.35
CA CYS A 319 13.84 -35.49 -19.29
C CYS A 319 14.91 -35.77 -20.37
N GLY A 320 15.03 -37.03 -20.81
CA GLY A 320 15.92 -37.46 -21.89
C GLY A 320 15.44 -37.10 -23.31
N GLY A 321 14.24 -36.54 -23.47
CA GLY A 321 13.73 -36.04 -24.76
C GLY A 321 13.19 -37.11 -25.72
N GLU A 322 13.00 -38.36 -25.27
CA GLU A 322 12.55 -39.46 -26.13
C GLU A 322 11.07 -39.36 -26.53
N TYR A 323 10.28 -38.51 -25.87
CA TYR A 323 8.87 -38.28 -26.21
C TYR A 323 8.70 -37.20 -27.28
N THR A 324 9.31 -37.39 -28.44
CA THR A 324 9.00 -36.59 -29.64
C THR A 324 8.13 -37.38 -30.62
N ARG A 325 6.83 -37.05 -30.58
CA ARG A 325 5.94 -36.93 -31.75
C ARG A 325 5.36 -38.21 -32.41
N ARG A 326 5.09 -39.31 -31.68
CA ARG A 326 4.48 -40.51 -32.31
C ARG A 326 3.06 -40.92 -31.96
N GLU A 327 2.40 -40.42 -30.90
CA GLU A 327 1.06 -40.93 -30.53
C GLU A 327 0.10 -39.84 -30.02
N MET A 328 -0.14 -38.81 -30.83
CA MET A 328 -1.38 -38.03 -30.74
C MET A 328 -1.99 -37.98 -32.14
N ARG A 329 -2.78 -39.01 -32.46
CA ARG A 329 -3.73 -39.04 -33.57
C ARG A 329 -5.09 -39.45 -33.03
#